data_AF-A0A6P0LFL6-F1
#
_entry.id   AF-A0A6P0LFL6-F1
#
_cell.length_a   1.000
_cell.length_b   1.000
_cell.length_c   1.000
_cell.angle_alpha   90.00
_cell.angle_beta   90.00
_cell.angle_gamma   90.00
#
_symmetry.space_group_name_H-M   'P 1'
#
loop_
_entity.id
_entity.type
_entity.pdbx_description
1 polymer ?
#
loop_
_entity_poly.entity_id
_entity_poly.type
_entity_poly.pdbx_seq_one_letter_code
_entity_poly.pdbx_strand_id
1 'polypeptide(L)'
;AYLRAKLWQFSLATSNQIMLAIGLGSVNFVLALVLGSLLKGGEIAAQLGGFVVFVELIYPLLLAYGVGFLTIPLLRYFWVQRKKKQIEAQNQARQENAIALNEADEALQNKIAYAQQFASQNVIREEDLVYSSEKDLLDQDIERKDQIDAEWEQRLELGSTQNLDINN
;
A
#
# COMPACT_ATOMS: atom_id res chain seq x y z
N ALA A 1 6.26 -13.70 -19.82
CA ALA A 1 5.54 -12.43 -19.51
C ALA A 1 5.62 -12.14 -18.02
N TYR A 2 5.58 -10.87 -17.56
CA TYR A 2 5.72 -10.51 -16.14
C TYR A 2 4.70 -9.46 -15.69
N LEU A 3 4.41 -9.41 -14.39
CA LEU A 3 3.49 -8.44 -13.79
C LEU A 3 4.21 -7.11 -13.51
N ARG A 4 3.66 -6.00 -13.99
CA ARG A 4 4.18 -4.64 -13.78
C ARG A 4 3.25 -3.84 -12.88
N ALA A 5 3.76 -3.36 -11.75
CA ALA A 5 3.02 -2.46 -10.87
C ALA A 5 2.86 -1.07 -11.50
N LYS A 6 1.67 -0.48 -11.38
CA LYS A 6 1.38 0.85 -11.93
C LYS A 6 2.13 1.95 -11.16
N LEU A 7 2.73 2.88 -11.89
CA LEU A 7 3.40 4.04 -11.30
C LEU A 7 2.37 5.03 -10.75
N TRP A 8 2.65 5.56 -9.55
CA TRP A 8 1.84 6.63 -8.95
C TRP A 8 1.96 7.92 -9.75
N GLN A 9 0.85 8.46 -10.23
CA GLN A 9 0.85 9.74 -10.97
C GLN A 9 0.70 10.92 -10.00
N PHE A 10 1.42 12.00 -10.27
CA PHE A 10 1.37 13.21 -9.45
C PHE A 10 0.04 13.96 -9.61
N SER A 11 -0.41 14.12 -10.85
CA SER A 11 -1.65 14.80 -11.22
C SER A 11 -2.25 14.13 -12.44
N LEU A 12 -3.59 14.18 -12.55
CA LEU A 12 -4.35 13.81 -13.74
C LEU A 12 -4.50 15.00 -14.71
N ALA A 13 -4.08 16.20 -14.28
CA ALA A 13 -4.12 17.41 -15.08
C ALA A 13 -3.13 17.32 -16.25
N THR A 14 -3.49 17.95 -17.36
CA THR A 14 -2.59 18.07 -18.52
C THR A 14 -1.41 18.99 -18.20
N SER A 15 -0.32 18.88 -18.96
CA SER A 15 0.86 19.74 -18.77
C SER A 15 0.53 21.22 -18.84
N ASN A 16 -0.41 21.64 -19.71
CA ASN A 16 -0.86 23.03 -19.81
C ASN A 16 -1.58 23.48 -18.54
N GLN A 17 -2.46 22.64 -17.98
CA GLN A 17 -3.16 22.95 -16.72
C GLN A 17 -2.18 23.09 -15.57
N ILE A 18 -1.17 22.23 -15.50
CA ILE A 18 -0.11 22.30 -14.48
C ILE A 18 0.69 23.60 -14.64
N MET A 19 1.12 23.92 -15.86
CA MET A 19 1.88 25.14 -16.16
C MET A 19 1.09 26.40 -15.80
N LEU A 20 -0.19 26.46 -16.19
CA LEU A 20 -1.07 27.58 -15.87
C LEU A 20 -1.31 27.71 -14.37
N ALA A 21 -1.51 26.59 -13.66
CA ALA A 21 -1.67 26.62 -12.21
C ALA A 21 -0.40 27.14 -11.52
N ILE A 22 0.78 26.66 -11.92
CA ILE A 22 2.07 27.14 -11.39
C ILE A 22 2.23 28.63 -11.70
N GLY A 23 1.95 29.06 -12.93
CA GLY A 23 2.04 30.46 -13.34
C GLY A 23 1.12 31.35 -12.51
N LEU A 24 -0.16 30.99 -12.40
CA LEU A 24 -1.15 31.72 -11.62
C LEU A 24 -0.77 31.80 -10.14
N GLY A 25 -0.34 30.68 -9.55
CA GLY A 25 0.14 30.65 -8.17
C GLY A 25 1.37 31.51 -7.93
N SER A 26 2.33 31.49 -8.86
CA SER A 26 3.55 32.29 -8.78
C SER A 26 3.23 33.79 -8.88
N VAL A 27 2.36 34.18 -9.81
CA VAL A 27 1.90 35.56 -9.94
C VAL A 27 1.18 36.00 -8.67
N ASN A 28 0.26 35.19 -8.14
CA ASN A 28 -0.46 35.52 -6.91
C ASN A 28 0.49 35.70 -5.71
N PHE A 29 1.47 34.81 -5.56
CA PHE A 29 2.47 34.91 -4.51
C PHE A 29 3.34 36.17 -4.65
N VAL A 30 3.83 36.48 -5.85
CA VAL A 30 4.60 37.72 -6.10
C VAL A 30 3.76 38.96 -5.80
N LEU A 31 2.51 39.00 -6.23
CA LEU A 31 1.60 40.12 -5.92
C LEU A 31 1.37 40.26 -4.41
N ALA A 32 1.27 39.15 -3.67
CA ALA A 32 1.19 39.20 -2.21
C ALA A 32 2.48 39.75 -1.57
N LEU A 33 3.66 39.42 -2.11
CA LEU A 33 4.92 40.01 -1.62
C LEU A 33 5.00 41.51 -1.91
N VAL A 34 4.61 41.93 -3.11
CA VAL A 34 4.51 43.36 -3.48
C VAL A 34 3.53 44.07 -2.57
N LEU A 35 2.35 43.51 -2.34
CA LEU A 35 1.36 44.07 -1.40
C LEU A 35 1.94 44.25 0.00
N GLY A 36 2.70 43.26 0.50
CA GLY A 36 3.39 43.38 1.79
C GLY A 36 4.42 44.50 1.83
N SER A 37 5.13 44.75 0.72
CA SER A 37 6.06 45.89 0.63
C SER A 37 5.33 47.23 0.66
N LEU A 38 4.15 47.32 0.02
CA LEU A 38 3.31 48.51 0.01
C LEU A 38 2.70 48.81 1.38
N LEU A 39 2.26 47.79 2.12
CA LEU A 39 1.70 47.94 3.47
C LEU A 39 2.74 48.50 4.46
N LYS A 40 4.03 48.14 4.31
CA LYS A 40 5.11 48.64 5.17
C LYS A 40 5.46 50.11 4.94
N GLY A 41 5.15 50.66 3.76
CA GLY A 41 5.63 51.97 3.31
C GLY A 41 4.98 53.17 4.01
N GLY A 42 3.86 53.01 4.73
CA GLY A 42 3.18 54.07 5.49
C GLY A 42 2.54 55.20 4.65
N GLU A 43 3.11 55.54 3.50
CA GLU A 43 2.64 56.59 2.58
C GLU A 43 1.22 56.33 2.06
N ILE A 44 0.87 55.06 1.86
CA ILE A 44 -0.44 54.63 1.36
C ILE A 44 -1.52 54.70 2.47
N ALA A 45 -1.12 54.51 3.74
CA ALA A 45 -2.03 54.59 4.88
C ALA A 45 -2.62 56.00 5.05
N ALA A 46 -1.84 57.04 4.70
CA ALA A 46 -2.28 58.43 4.76
C ALA A 46 -3.38 58.77 3.72
N GLN A 47 -3.44 58.04 2.60
CA GLN A 47 -4.41 58.29 1.52
C GLN A 47 -5.66 57.42 1.62
N LEU A 48 -5.51 56.17 2.06
CA LEU A 48 -6.56 55.15 2.01
C LEU A 48 -7.16 54.80 3.39
N GLY A 49 -6.58 55.31 4.48
CA GLY A 49 -7.14 55.23 5.84
C GLY A 49 -7.54 53.81 6.24
N GLY A 50 -8.79 53.63 6.68
CA GLY A 50 -9.31 52.36 7.21
C GLY A 50 -9.27 51.16 6.24
N PHE A 51 -9.17 51.39 4.93
CA PHE A 51 -9.00 50.30 3.97
C PHE A 51 -7.65 49.60 4.13
N VAL A 52 -6.58 50.33 4.44
CA VAL A 52 -5.24 49.75 4.64
C VAL A 52 -5.22 48.84 5.86
N VAL A 53 -5.89 49.23 6.93
CA VAL A 53 -6.05 48.41 8.15
C VAL A 53 -6.77 47.09 7.86
N PHE A 54 -7.82 47.13 7.03
CA PHE A 54 -8.52 45.91 6.61
C PHE A 54 -7.61 44.98 5.79
N VAL A 55 -6.86 45.54 4.83
CA VAL A 55 -5.94 44.76 4.00
C VAL A 55 -4.82 44.16 4.85
N GLU A 56 -4.29 44.92 5.81
CA GLU A 56 -3.27 44.46 6.76
C GLU A 56 -3.79 43.29 7.63
N LEU A 57 -5.07 43.33 8.04
CA LEU A 57 -5.71 42.25 8.79
C LEU A 57 -5.79 40.94 8.00
N ILE A 58 -6.12 40.99 6.70
CA ILE A 58 -6.25 39.79 5.85
C ILE A 58 -4.95 39.38 5.17
N TYR A 59 -3.94 40.25 5.16
CA TYR A 59 -2.64 40.01 4.54
C TYR A 59 -1.98 38.68 4.95
N PRO A 60 -1.88 38.30 6.24
CA PRO A 60 -1.25 37.04 6.61
C PRO A 60 -1.98 35.83 6.03
N LEU A 61 -3.32 35.89 5.90
CA LEU A 61 -4.11 34.84 5.27
C LEU A 61 -3.80 34.73 3.77
N LEU A 62 -3.72 35.86 3.06
CA LEU A 62 -3.36 35.90 1.64
C LEU A 62 -1.95 35.36 1.40
N LEU A 63 -1.00 35.75 2.24
CA LEU A 63 0.38 35.27 2.15
C LEU A 63 0.47 33.77 2.42
N ALA A 64 -0.18 33.28 3.48
CA ALA A 64 -0.23 31.86 3.80
C ALA A 64 -0.87 31.04 2.67
N TYR A 65 -1.94 31.56 2.05
CA TYR A 65 -2.56 30.95 0.89
C TYR A 65 -1.59 30.84 -0.30
N GLY A 66 -0.92 31.93 -0.67
CA GLY A 66 0.05 31.94 -1.78
C GLY A 66 1.22 30.97 -1.55
N VAL A 67 1.75 30.95 -0.32
CA VAL A 67 2.80 29.98 0.07
C VAL A 67 2.27 28.55 0.00
N GLY A 68 1.11 28.27 0.59
CA GLY A 68 0.51 26.93 0.61
C GLY A 68 0.20 26.41 -0.78
N PHE A 69 -0.33 27.27 -1.65
CA PHE A 69 -0.67 26.93 -3.03
C PHE A 69 0.54 26.41 -3.83
N LEU A 70 1.74 26.93 -3.56
CA LEU A 70 2.97 26.49 -4.24
C LEU A 70 3.71 25.38 -3.50
N THR A 71 3.80 25.47 -2.18
CA THR A 71 4.61 24.55 -1.37
C THR A 71 3.97 23.17 -1.21
N ILE A 72 2.65 23.08 -1.03
CA ILE A 72 1.96 21.79 -0.83
C ILE A 72 2.12 20.89 -2.07
N PRO A 73 1.85 21.36 -3.31
CA PRO A 73 2.07 20.54 -4.50
C PRO A 73 3.55 20.19 -4.71
N LEU A 74 4.46 21.09 -4.37
CA LEU A 74 5.91 20.86 -4.48
C LEU A 74 6.38 19.75 -3.55
N LEU A 75 5.97 19.76 -2.28
CA LEU A 75 6.27 18.68 -1.34
C LEU A 75 5.68 17.34 -1.81
N ARG A 76 4.42 17.36 -2.26
CA ARG A 76 3.76 16.17 -2.82
C ARG A 76 4.52 15.63 -4.03
N TYR A 77 5.03 16.50 -4.91
CA TYR A 77 5.80 16.10 -6.08
C TYR A 77 7.03 15.30 -5.67
N PHE A 78 7.83 15.79 -4.71
CA PHE A 78 9.00 15.05 -4.22
C PHE A 78 8.64 13.70 -3.62
N TRP A 79 7.55 13.63 -2.85
CA TRP A 79 7.10 12.38 -2.25
C TRP A 79 6.67 11.35 -3.30
N VAL A 80 5.86 11.76 -4.28
CA VAL A 80 5.44 10.91 -5.40
C VAL A 80 6.64 10.44 -6.23
N GLN A 81 7.63 11.31 -6.48
CA GLN A 81 8.83 10.94 -7.22
C GLN A 81 9.67 9.88 -6.48
N ARG A 82 9.79 9.97 -5.14
CA ARG A 82 10.45 8.91 -4.35
C ARG A 82 9.72 7.58 -4.48
N LYS A 83 8.38 7.58 -4.38
CA LYS A 83 7.57 6.36 -4.52
C LYS A 83 7.65 5.77 -5.92
N LYS A 84 7.64 6.60 -6.97
CA LYS A 84 7.84 6.15 -8.35
C LYS A 84 9.15 5.39 -8.53
N LYS A 85 10.28 5.94 -8.05
CA LYS A 85 11.59 5.28 -8.12
C LYS A 85 11.60 3.91 -7.43
N GLN A 86 10.96 3.79 -6.27
CA GLN A 86 10.84 2.51 -5.56
C GLN A 86 10.06 1.48 -6.38
N ILE A 87 8.93 1.87 -6.99
CA ILE A 87 8.10 0.97 -7.81
C ILE A 87 8.84 0.58 -9.10
N GLU A 88 9.56 1.51 -9.70
CA GLU A 88 10.33 1.29 -10.91
C GLU A 88 11.45 0.27 -10.69
N ALA A 89 12.21 0.38 -9.60
CA ALA A 89 13.23 -0.60 -9.22
C ALA A 89 12.63 -2.00 -9.00
N GLN A 90 11.46 -2.10 -8.35
CA GLN A 90 10.79 -3.40 -8.17
C GLN A 90 10.30 -3.99 -9.50
N ASN A 91 9.78 -3.16 -10.40
CA ASN A 91 9.35 -3.62 -11.71
C ASN A 91 10.53 -4.08 -12.57
N GLN A 92 11.66 -3.40 -12.47
CA GLN A 92 12.90 -3.81 -13.12
C GLN A 92 13.36 -5.18 -12.61
N ALA A 93 13.40 -5.39 -11.29
CA ALA A 93 13.73 -6.70 -10.73
C ALA A 93 12.77 -7.81 -11.18
N ARG A 94 11.45 -7.54 -11.26
CA ARG A 94 10.47 -8.49 -11.81
C ARG A 94 10.72 -8.81 -13.28
N GLN A 95 11.14 -7.81 -14.06
CA GLN A 95 11.49 -7.99 -15.47
C GLN A 95 12.74 -8.86 -15.62
N GLU A 96 13.81 -8.57 -14.86
CA GLU A 96 15.07 -9.33 -14.88
C GLU A 96 14.83 -10.80 -14.50
N ASN A 97 14.07 -11.04 -13.42
CA ASN A 97 13.70 -12.39 -13.01
C ASN A 97 12.89 -13.13 -14.08
N ALA A 98 11.98 -12.43 -14.76
CA ALA A 98 11.19 -13.04 -15.82
C ALA A 98 12.01 -13.36 -17.07
N ILE A 99 13.05 -12.58 -17.38
CA ILE A 99 14.00 -12.88 -18.45
C ILE A 99 14.78 -14.15 -18.08
N ALA A 100 15.36 -14.19 -16.87
CA ALA A 100 16.09 -15.35 -16.37
C ALA A 100 15.25 -16.64 -16.33
N LEU A 101 13.95 -16.52 -16.03
CA LEU A 101 13.02 -17.65 -16.07
C LEU A 101 12.69 -18.11 -17.50
N ASN A 102 12.62 -17.22 -18.48
CA ASN A 102 12.38 -17.61 -19.88
C ASN A 102 13.63 -18.24 -20.51
N GLU A 103 14.81 -17.84 -20.06
CA GLU A 103 16.11 -18.38 -20.48
C GLU A 103 16.58 -19.53 -19.57
N ALA A 104 15.66 -20.11 -18.78
CA ALA A 104 15.97 -21.13 -17.78
C ALA A 104 16.49 -22.43 -18.41
N ASP A 105 17.62 -22.89 -17.90
CA ASP A 105 18.25 -24.18 -18.24
C ASP A 105 17.39 -25.37 -17.76
N GLU A 106 17.62 -26.56 -18.32
CA GLU A 106 16.80 -27.77 -18.09
C GLU A 106 16.69 -28.12 -16.60
N ALA A 107 17.78 -27.95 -15.84
CA ALA A 107 17.78 -28.21 -14.41
C ALA A 107 16.79 -27.30 -13.64
N LEU A 108 16.65 -26.04 -14.04
CA LEU A 108 15.73 -25.09 -13.43
C LEU A 108 14.29 -25.37 -13.87
N GLN A 109 14.07 -25.72 -15.14
CA GLN A 109 12.75 -26.14 -15.63
C GLN A 109 12.22 -27.37 -14.90
N ASN A 110 13.07 -28.38 -14.68
CA ASN A 110 12.71 -29.58 -13.92
C ASN A 110 12.33 -29.26 -12.47
N LYS A 111 13.05 -28.34 -11.82
CA LYS A 111 12.70 -27.87 -10.46
C LYS A 111 11.36 -27.14 -10.42
N ILE A 112 11.08 -26.29 -11.42
CA ILE A 112 9.80 -25.58 -11.53
C ILE A 112 8.65 -26.58 -11.76
N ALA A 113 8.83 -27.53 -12.67
CA ALA A 113 7.84 -28.58 -12.95
C ALA A 113 7.55 -29.43 -11.71
N TYR A 114 8.58 -29.81 -10.96
CA TYR A 114 8.42 -30.53 -9.69
C TYR A 114 7.67 -29.67 -8.65
N ALA A 115 8.03 -28.40 -8.49
CA ALA A 115 7.33 -27.49 -7.57
C ALA A 115 5.85 -27.28 -7.93
N GLN A 116 5.51 -27.25 -9.22
CA GLN A 116 4.12 -27.14 -9.68
C GLN A 116 3.25 -28.32 -9.25
N GLN A 117 3.81 -29.53 -9.14
CA GLN A 117 3.08 -30.71 -8.62
C GLN A 117 2.59 -30.48 -7.19
N PHE A 118 3.40 -29.83 -6.34
CA PHE A 118 2.98 -29.49 -4.97
C PHE A 118 1.94 -28.37 -4.91
N ALA A 119 2.02 -27.40 -5.84
CA ALA A 119 1.06 -26.31 -5.90
C ALA A 119 -0.37 -26.80 -6.23
N SER A 120 -0.50 -27.87 -7.04
CA SER A 120 -1.79 -28.51 -7.31
C SER A 120 -2.30 -29.42 -6.19
N GLN A 121 -1.44 -29.80 -5.24
CA GLN A 121 -1.72 -30.89 -4.31
C GLN A 121 -2.09 -30.44 -2.90
N ASN A 122 -1.82 -29.19 -2.52
CA ASN A 122 -2.09 -28.66 -1.17
C ASN A 122 -3.08 -27.49 -1.19
N VAL A 123 -4.36 -27.79 -1.38
CA VAL A 123 -5.45 -26.93 -0.88
C VAL A 123 -5.99 -27.62 0.38
N ILE A 124 -5.32 -27.40 1.51
CA ILE A 124 -5.82 -27.88 2.80
C ILE A 124 -6.87 -26.87 3.26
N ARG A 125 -8.14 -27.30 3.30
CA ARG A 125 -9.25 -26.45 3.76
C ARG A 125 -9.32 -26.51 5.27
N GLU A 126 -9.91 -25.50 5.91
CA GLU A 126 -10.04 -25.45 7.36
C GLU A 126 -10.81 -26.66 7.92
N GLU A 127 -11.77 -27.17 7.14
CA GLU A 127 -12.52 -28.41 7.40
C GLU A 127 -11.68 -29.70 7.33
N ASP A 128 -10.51 -29.65 6.69
CA ASP A 128 -9.57 -30.78 6.54
C ASP A 128 -8.39 -30.70 7.54
N LEU A 129 -8.33 -29.66 8.38
CA LEU A 129 -7.25 -29.45 9.35
C LEU A 129 -7.52 -30.13 10.69
N VAL A 130 -6.85 -31.26 10.93
CA VAL A 130 -6.83 -31.90 12.26
C VAL A 130 -6.11 -31.03 13.28
N TYR A 131 -5.11 -30.25 12.89
CA TYR A 131 -4.45 -29.28 13.76
C TYR A 131 -4.12 -28.01 12.99
N SER A 132 -4.36 -26.85 13.59
CA SER A 132 -4.00 -25.53 13.07
C SER A 132 -2.86 -24.94 13.89
N SER A 133 -1.92 -24.27 13.22
CA SER A 133 -0.83 -23.54 13.88
C SER A 133 -1.26 -22.18 14.43
N GLU A 134 -2.48 -21.74 14.11
CA GLU A 134 -3.01 -20.44 14.55
C GLU A 134 -3.60 -20.48 15.96
N LYS A 135 -3.97 -21.68 16.43
CA LYS A 135 -4.58 -21.91 17.73
C LYS A 135 -3.63 -22.72 18.60
N ASP A 136 -3.63 -22.46 19.90
CA ASP A 136 -2.82 -23.24 20.83
C ASP A 136 -3.27 -24.71 20.83
N LEU A 137 -2.33 -25.63 21.01
CA LEU A 137 -2.63 -27.08 20.97
C LEU A 137 -3.62 -27.47 22.08
N LEU A 138 -3.49 -26.88 23.26
CA LEU A 138 -4.35 -27.21 24.39
C LEU A 138 -5.80 -26.79 24.14
N ASP A 139 -5.99 -25.61 23.56
CA ASP A 139 -7.32 -25.09 23.22
C ASP A 139 -7.99 -25.93 22.12
N GLN A 140 -7.20 -26.46 21.17
CA GLN A 140 -7.68 -27.34 20.10
C GLN A 140 -8.09 -28.73 20.61
N ASP A 141 -7.36 -29.26 21.58
CA ASP A 141 -7.67 -30.54 22.22
C ASP A 141 -8.92 -30.44 23.08
N ILE A 142 -9.11 -29.33 23.79
CA ILE A 142 -10.31 -29.08 24.61
C ILE A 142 -11.56 -28.96 23.72
N GLU A 143 -11.48 -28.22 22.62
CA GLU A 143 -12.62 -27.99 21.72
C GLU A 143 -13.08 -29.27 20.99
N ARG A 144 -12.17 -30.22 20.77
CA ARG A 144 -12.45 -31.50 20.10
C ARG A 144 -12.45 -32.70 21.01
N LYS A 145 -12.40 -32.48 22.32
CA LYS A 145 -12.40 -33.53 23.35
C LYS A 145 -13.47 -34.59 23.11
N ASP A 146 -14.70 -34.17 22.85
CA ASP A 146 -15.84 -35.06 22.65
C ASP A 146 -15.72 -35.92 21.39
N GLN A 147 -15.16 -35.37 20.31
CA GLN A 147 -14.94 -36.09 19.05
C GLN A 147 -13.81 -37.11 19.19
N ILE A 148 -12.75 -36.72 19.88
CA ILE A 148 -11.63 -37.60 20.21
C ILE A 148 -12.13 -38.75 21.07
N ASP A 149 -12.82 -38.46 22.18
CA ASP A 149 -13.34 -39.47 23.11
C ASP A 149 -14.27 -40.48 22.39
N ALA A 150 -15.13 -40.02 21.47
CA ALA A 150 -15.98 -40.90 20.64
C ALA A 150 -15.19 -41.80 19.66
N GLU A 151 -14.11 -41.29 19.05
CA GLU A 151 -13.25 -42.09 18.16
C GLU A 151 -12.51 -43.19 18.96
N TRP A 152 -12.08 -42.89 20.18
CA TRP A 152 -11.44 -43.86 21.07
C TRP A 152 -12.41 -44.98 21.47
N GLU A 153 -13.66 -44.67 21.80
CA GLU A 153 -14.68 -45.68 22.08
C GLU A 153 -14.91 -46.61 20.89
N GLN A 154 -15.04 -46.04 19.68
CA GLN A 154 -15.22 -46.82 18.46
C GLN A 154 -14.03 -47.76 18.19
N ARG A 155 -12.81 -47.32 18.43
CA ARG A 155 -11.59 -48.14 18.28
C ARG A 155 -11.52 -49.27 19.33
N LEU A 156 -11.98 -49.03 20.56
CA LEU A 156 -12.06 -50.04 21.61
C LEU A 156 -13.11 -51.11 21.28
N GLU A 157 -14.26 -50.71 20.73
CA GLU A 157 -15.30 -51.63 20.26
C GLU A 157 -14.84 -52.47 19.05
N LEU A 158 -14.15 -51.86 18.08
CA LEU A 158 -13.57 -52.57 16.93
C LEU A 158 -12.45 -53.55 17.35
N GLY A 159 -11.57 -53.14 18.27
CA GLY A 159 -10.51 -54.00 18.79
C GLY A 159 -11.03 -55.14 19.67
N SER A 160 -12.15 -54.94 20.37
CA SER A 160 -12.79 -55.99 21.18
C SER A 160 -13.58 -56.98 20.32
N THR A 161 -14.30 -56.50 19.29
CA THR A 161 -15.01 -57.37 18.33
C THR A 161 -14.04 -58.22 17.50
N GLN A 162 -12.92 -57.66 17.04
CA GLN A 162 -11.90 -58.42 16.32
C GLN A 162 -11.24 -59.51 17.19
N ASN A 163 -11.10 -59.31 18.50
CA ASN A 163 -10.58 -60.32 19.44
C ASN A 163 -11.56 -61.47 19.72
N LEU A 164 -12.86 -61.28 19.50
CA LEU A 164 -13.87 -62.32 19.68
C LEU A 164 -13.92 -63.28 18.48
N ASP A 165 -13.59 -62.81 17.27
CA ASP A 165 -13.54 -63.63 16.05
C ASP A 165 -12.32 -64.56 15.96
N ILE A 166 -11.26 -64.31 16.74
CA ILE A 166 -10.03 -65.13 16.77
C ILE A 166 -10.08 -66.27 17.81
N ASN A 167 -11.06 -66.21 18.72
CA ASN A 167 -11.17 -67.12 19.87
C ASN A 167 -12.39 -68.07 19.78
N ASN A 168 -12.98 -68.24 18.58
CA ASN A 168 -14.06 -69.18 18.31
C ASN A 168 -13.74 -70.09 17.12
#